data_AF-A0A4Y3HTG4-F1
#
_entry.id   AF-A0A4Y3HTG4-F1
#
_cell.length_a   1.000
_cell.length_b   1.000
_cell.length_c   1.000
_cell.angle_alpha   90.00
_cell.angle_beta   90.00
_cell.angle_gamma   90.00
#
_symmetry.space_group_name_H-M   'P 1'
#
loop_
_entity.id
_entity.type
_entity.pdbx_description
1 polymer ?
#
loop_
_entity_poly.entity_id
_entity_poly.type
_entity_poly.pdbx_seq_one_letter_code
_entity_poly.pdbx_strand_id
1 'polypeptide(L)'
;MIATQIKPDETQTELSKLLQDVHKELIIAHHQAPKPADKKRATLEIGILLVRARAEFSSDKLYGDWVKCNIIEKCDTGIKKPTRQTLYRYQQLAKFTEDLDSFEERFKRCLDVGFTNVYKLVKEEHKGLLGEFQNGAVEAKDLDRKLNPSKYLKQQDNLFVGIKKDLINLSDEQREELLKMLQEIDS
;
A
#
# COMPACT_ATOMS: atom_id res chain seq x y z
N MET A 1 9.21 29.61 22.14
CA MET A 1 8.82 28.51 23.04
C MET A 1 7.35 28.23 22.82
N ILE A 2 6.99 27.14 22.13
CA ILE A 2 5.59 26.73 21.95
C ILE A 2 5.32 25.71 23.06
N ALA A 3 4.44 26.05 24.00
CA ALA A 3 4.02 25.18 25.08
C ALA A 3 3.20 24.01 24.48
N THR A 4 3.80 22.84 24.40
CA THR A 4 3.12 21.61 24.03
C THR A 4 2.27 21.16 25.22
N GLN A 5 0.95 21.30 25.12
CA GLN A 5 0.03 20.69 26.09
C GLN A 5 -0.03 19.17 25.83
N ILE A 6 1.00 18.46 26.32
CA ILE A 6 1.01 17.01 26.47
C ILE A 6 0.42 16.72 27.87
N LYS A 7 -0.48 15.74 28.00
CA LYS A 7 -0.95 15.31 29.33
C LYS A 7 0.26 14.90 30.19
N PRO A 8 0.46 15.47 31.39
CA PRO A 8 1.77 15.45 32.04
C PRO A 8 1.93 14.22 32.96
N ASP A 9 2.45 13.12 32.41
CA ASP A 9 3.55 12.29 32.98
C ASP A 9 3.65 10.91 32.28
N GLU A 10 2.53 10.19 32.12
CA GLU A 10 2.54 8.86 31.48
C GLU A 10 2.63 8.95 29.94
N THR A 11 1.95 9.94 29.36
CA THR A 11 1.88 10.20 27.92
C THR A 11 3.24 10.52 27.30
N GLN A 12 4.12 11.16 28.08
CA GLN A 12 5.46 11.52 27.62
C GLN A 12 6.38 10.30 27.54
N THR A 13 6.14 9.31 28.40
CA THR A 13 6.85 8.02 28.42
C THR A 13 6.40 7.13 27.26
N GLU A 14 5.09 7.03 27.02
CA GLU A 14 4.54 6.23 25.92
C GLU A 14 4.92 6.81 24.55
N LEU A 15 4.81 8.13 24.35
CA LEU A 15 5.19 8.76 23.09
C LEU A 15 6.69 8.60 22.78
N SER A 16 7.53 8.60 23.83
CA SER A 16 8.97 8.35 23.68
C SER A 16 9.25 6.90 23.28
N LYS A 17 8.53 5.94 23.85
CA LYS A 17 8.62 4.52 23.47
C LYS A 17 8.16 4.31 22.02
N LEU A 18 7.01 4.86 21.65
CA LEU A 18 6.51 4.80 20.27
C LEU A 18 7.51 5.42 19.28
N LEU A 19 8.17 6.52 19.65
CA LEU A 19 9.21 7.11 18.81
C LEU A 19 10.41 6.17 18.59
N GLN A 20 10.90 5.54 19.65
CA GLN A 20 11.99 4.58 19.58
C GLN A 20 11.63 3.39 18.68
N ASP A 21 10.43 2.86 18.83
CA ASP A 21 9.94 1.75 18.01
C ASP A 21 9.81 2.17 16.54
N VAL A 22 9.29 3.38 16.25
CA VAL A 22 9.22 3.91 14.88
C VAL A 22 10.61 4.03 14.26
N HIS A 23 11.60 4.54 15.00
CA HIS A 23 12.97 4.67 14.51
C HIS A 23 13.60 3.31 14.20
N LYS A 24 13.41 2.33 15.10
CA LYS A 24 13.87 0.94 14.88
C LYS A 24 13.31 0.36 13.59
N GLU A 25 12.00 0.50 13.36
CA GLU A 25 11.36 -0.03 12.16
C GLU A 25 11.74 0.77 10.89
N LEU A 26 11.99 2.08 11.01
CA LEU A 26 12.50 2.87 9.90
C LEU A 26 13.87 2.40 9.42
N ILE A 27 14.75 2.02 10.35
CA ILE A 27 16.05 1.42 10.02
C ILE A 27 15.83 0.15 9.20
N ILE A 28 14.91 -0.74 9.60
CA ILE A 28 14.60 -1.97 8.87
C ILE A 28 14.02 -1.64 7.49
N ALA A 29 13.02 -0.77 7.40
CA ALA A 29 12.34 -0.45 6.14
C ALA A 29 13.23 0.25 5.10
N HIS A 30 14.24 1.00 5.57
CA HIS A 30 15.11 1.86 4.74
C HIS A 30 16.60 1.48 4.77
N HIS A 31 16.97 0.32 5.33
CA HIS A 31 18.32 -0.23 5.23
C HIS A 31 18.77 -0.35 3.76
N GLN A 32 20.08 -0.46 3.50
CA GLN A 32 20.62 -0.53 2.13
C GLN A 32 20.10 -1.73 1.31
N ALA A 33 19.63 -2.80 1.97
CA ALA A 33 19.06 -3.98 1.29
C ALA A 33 18.19 -4.84 2.23
N PRO A 34 17.04 -4.34 2.73
CA PRO A 34 16.15 -5.18 3.52
C PRO A 34 15.53 -6.26 2.65
N LYS A 35 15.27 -7.43 3.23
CA LYS A 35 14.46 -8.43 2.54
C LYS A 35 13.08 -7.84 2.24
N PRO A 36 12.47 -8.12 1.08
CA PRO A 36 11.18 -7.53 0.72
C PRO A 36 10.07 -7.77 1.75
N ALA A 37 10.06 -8.93 2.41
CA ALA A 37 9.11 -9.26 3.47
C ALA A 37 9.31 -8.39 4.71
N ASP A 38 10.55 -8.29 5.21
CA ASP A 38 10.90 -7.48 6.37
C ASP A 38 10.56 -6.00 6.15
N LYS A 39 10.85 -5.49 4.95
CA LYS A 39 10.48 -4.12 4.57
C LYS A 39 8.98 -3.89 4.65
N LYS A 40 8.16 -4.82 4.13
CA LYS A 40 6.69 -4.71 4.17
C LYS A 40 6.18 -4.83 5.61
N ARG A 41 6.75 -5.73 6.42
CA ARG A 41 6.41 -5.91 7.83
C ARG A 41 6.68 -4.62 8.61
N ALA A 42 7.89 -4.09 8.53
CA ALA A 42 8.29 -2.83 9.15
C ALA A 42 7.43 -1.65 8.68
N THR A 43 7.07 -1.62 7.38
CA THR A 43 6.18 -0.58 6.83
C THR A 43 4.80 -0.56 7.51
N LEU A 44 4.21 -1.74 7.74
CA LEU A 44 2.93 -1.84 8.44
C LEU A 44 3.07 -1.49 9.92
N GLU A 45 4.13 -1.98 10.58
CA GLU A 45 4.43 -1.69 11.99
C GLU A 45 4.58 -0.19 12.24
N ILE A 46 5.36 0.52 11.41
CA ILE A 46 5.46 1.98 11.45
C ILE A 46 4.08 2.61 11.33
N GLY A 47 3.24 2.14 10.40
CA GLY A 47 1.87 2.62 10.25
C GLY A 47 1.04 2.51 11.53
N ILE A 48 1.10 1.35 12.20
CA ILE A 48 0.38 1.07 13.44
C ILE A 48 0.88 1.99 14.56
N LEU A 49 2.20 2.10 14.72
CA LEU A 49 2.83 2.96 15.71
C LEU A 49 2.48 4.43 15.50
N LEU A 50 2.42 4.89 14.25
CA LEU A 50 2.01 6.26 13.90
C LEU A 50 0.53 6.53 14.16
N VAL A 51 -0.35 5.54 13.97
CA VAL A 51 -1.78 5.67 14.33
C VAL A 51 -1.94 5.75 15.85
N ARG A 52 -1.20 4.91 16.60
CA ARG A 52 -1.15 4.98 18.07
C ARG A 52 -0.62 6.33 18.55
N ALA A 53 0.53 6.76 18.02
CA ALA A 53 1.13 8.05 18.38
C ALA A 53 0.17 9.21 18.08
N ARG A 54 -0.59 9.16 16.97
CA ARG A 54 -1.58 10.19 16.64
C ARG A 54 -2.66 10.35 17.72
N ALA A 55 -3.06 9.27 18.39
CA ALA A 55 -4.09 9.31 19.44
C ALA A 55 -3.66 10.18 20.66
N GLU A 56 -2.36 10.36 20.86
CA GLU A 56 -1.80 11.15 21.96
C GLU A 56 -1.86 12.67 21.72
N PHE A 57 -2.20 13.11 20.51
CA PHE A 57 -2.24 14.53 20.16
C PHE A 57 -3.66 15.06 20.04
N SER A 58 -3.88 16.26 20.59
CA SER A 58 -5.15 16.97 20.50
C SER A 58 -5.48 17.52 19.12
N SER A 59 -4.50 17.59 18.20
CA SER A 59 -4.71 18.07 16.82
C SER A 59 -3.75 17.45 15.81
N ASP A 60 -4.18 17.39 14.55
CA ASP A 60 -3.33 16.97 13.43
C ASP A 60 -2.12 17.87 13.22
N LYS A 61 -2.23 19.16 13.58
CA LYS A 61 -1.14 20.13 13.49
C LYS A 61 -0.01 19.74 14.43
N LEU A 62 -0.31 19.54 15.72
CA LEU A 62 0.69 19.16 16.72
C LEU A 62 1.34 17.80 16.39
N TYR A 63 0.53 16.84 15.95
CA TYR A 63 1.05 15.56 15.47
C TYR A 63 1.99 15.72 14.27
N GLY A 64 1.58 16.51 13.27
CA GLY A 64 2.38 16.75 12.07
C GLY A 64 3.69 17.48 12.34
N ASP A 65 3.72 18.36 13.34
CA ASP A 65 4.93 19.02 13.82
C ASP A 65 5.84 18.03 14.56
N TRP A 66 5.27 17.19 15.44
CA TRP A 66 6.03 16.13 16.10
C TRP A 66 6.66 15.14 15.13
N VAL A 67 5.91 14.66 14.12
CA VAL A 67 6.42 13.77 13.07
C VAL A 67 7.58 14.44 12.32
N LYS A 68 7.43 15.72 11.97
CA LYS A 68 8.47 16.46 11.25
C LYS A 68 9.75 16.53 12.08
N CYS A 69 9.66 17.02 13.33
CA CYS A 69 10.82 17.29 14.16
C CYS A 69 11.47 16.04 14.75
N ASN A 70 10.70 14.98 15.02
CA ASN A 70 11.21 13.81 15.73
C ASN A 70 11.45 12.60 14.82
N ILE A 71 10.77 12.50 13.68
CA ILE A 71 10.93 11.37 12.77
C ILE A 71 11.69 11.78 11.52
N ILE A 72 11.24 12.81 10.81
CA ILE A 72 11.82 13.19 9.51
C ILE A 72 13.18 13.88 9.68
N GLU A 73 13.24 14.91 10.53
CA GLU A 73 14.45 15.72 10.72
C GLU A 73 15.56 14.91 11.43
N LYS A 74 15.18 14.11 12.44
CA LYS A 74 16.06 13.23 13.23
C LYS A 74 16.25 11.82 12.64
N CYS A 75 15.81 11.60 11.40
CA CYS A 75 16.06 10.34 10.71
C CYS A 75 17.58 10.12 10.57
N ASP A 76 18.04 8.91 10.92
CA ASP A 76 19.47 8.57 10.97
C ASP A 76 20.20 8.84 9.65
N THR A 77 21.48 9.15 9.77
CA THR A 77 22.36 9.38 8.63
C THR A 77 22.64 8.05 7.91
N GLY A 78 22.52 8.03 6.58
CA GLY A 78 22.75 6.83 5.77
C GLY A 78 21.48 6.06 5.37
N ILE A 79 20.31 6.45 5.88
CA ILE A 79 19.02 6.00 5.37
C ILE A 79 18.32 7.10 4.56
N LYS A 80 17.53 6.70 3.55
CA LYS A 80 16.71 7.66 2.79
C LYS A 80 15.62 8.22 3.71
N LYS A 81 15.71 9.51 4.03
CA LYS A 81 14.74 10.19 4.90
C LYS A 81 13.31 9.97 4.41
N PRO A 82 12.39 9.50 5.27
CA PRO A 82 10.99 9.33 4.89
C PRO A 82 10.37 10.70 4.64
N THR A 83 9.43 10.77 3.69
CA THR A 83 8.65 11.98 3.45
C THR A 83 7.36 11.94 4.27
N ARG A 84 6.71 13.10 4.49
CA ARG A 84 5.35 13.14 5.06
C ARG A 84 4.38 12.24 4.29
N GLN A 85 4.48 12.25 2.96
CA GLN A 85 3.64 11.39 2.10
C GLN A 85 3.91 9.90 2.33
N THR A 86 5.16 9.52 2.56
CA THR A 86 5.55 8.14 2.88
C THR A 86 4.90 7.69 4.18
N LEU A 87 5.05 8.47 5.25
CA LEU A 87 4.50 8.14 6.57
C LEU A 87 2.97 8.14 6.55
N TYR A 88 2.35 9.08 5.83
CA TYR A 88 0.90 9.07 5.62
C TYR A 88 0.42 7.78 4.97
N ARG A 89 1.10 7.32 3.91
CA ARG A 89 0.78 6.04 3.27
C ARG A 89 0.85 4.88 4.26
N TYR A 90 1.87 4.84 5.12
CA TYR A 90 2.01 3.78 6.11
C TYR A 90 0.85 3.79 7.11
N GLN A 91 0.43 4.96 7.58
CA GLN A 91 -0.76 5.10 8.42
C GLN A 91 -2.03 4.59 7.74
N GLN A 92 -2.17 4.78 6.43
CA GLN A 92 -3.34 4.27 5.71
C GLN A 92 -3.41 2.74 5.68
N LEU A 93 -2.27 2.03 5.69
CA LEU A 93 -2.29 0.56 5.82
C LEU A 93 -2.83 0.13 7.17
N ALA A 94 -2.37 0.81 8.23
CA ALA A 94 -2.81 0.51 9.59
C ALA A 94 -4.30 0.79 9.78
N LYS A 95 -4.79 1.92 9.26
CA LYS A 95 -6.22 2.26 9.26
C LYS A 95 -7.07 1.28 8.45
N PHE A 96 -6.58 0.89 7.28
CA PHE A 96 -7.27 -0.08 6.42
C PHE A 96 -7.48 -1.45 7.07
N THR A 97 -6.68 -1.77 8.08
CA THR A 97 -6.71 -3.05 8.80
C THR A 97 -7.01 -2.87 10.29
N GLU A 98 -7.57 -1.72 10.67
CA GLU A 98 -7.75 -1.38 12.08
C GLU A 98 -8.76 -2.27 12.80
N ASP A 99 -9.67 -2.87 12.04
CA ASP A 99 -10.71 -3.82 12.44
C ASP A 99 -10.18 -5.24 12.77
N LEU A 100 -8.92 -5.53 12.47
CA LEU A 100 -8.32 -6.85 12.70
C LEU A 100 -7.53 -6.89 14.01
N ASP A 101 -7.66 -7.97 14.78
CA ASP A 101 -7.13 -8.04 16.14
C ASP A 101 -5.63 -8.34 16.22
N SER A 102 -5.08 -9.06 15.24
CA SER A 102 -3.67 -9.47 15.26
C SER A 102 -2.82 -8.81 14.16
N PHE A 103 -1.54 -8.60 14.46
CA PHE A 103 -0.58 -8.11 13.45
C PHE A 103 -0.54 -9.01 12.21
N GLU A 104 -0.58 -10.33 12.39
CA GLU A 104 -0.44 -11.27 11.27
C GLU A 104 -1.66 -11.27 10.34
N GLU A 105 -2.87 -11.08 10.87
CA GLU A 105 -4.06 -10.89 10.03
C GLU A 105 -4.00 -9.58 9.26
N ARG A 106 -3.59 -8.50 9.92
CA ARG A 106 -3.36 -7.18 9.27
C ARG A 106 -2.34 -7.31 8.14
N PHE A 107 -1.22 -7.97 8.43
CA PHE A 107 -0.14 -8.16 7.48
C PHE A 107 -0.58 -9.00 6.28
N LYS A 108 -1.24 -10.14 6.53
CA LYS A 108 -1.79 -11.01 5.48
C LYS A 108 -2.78 -10.23 4.60
N ARG A 109 -3.70 -9.47 5.18
CA ARG A 109 -4.66 -8.66 4.42
C ARG A 109 -3.96 -7.63 3.53
N CYS A 110 -2.94 -6.94 4.04
CA CYS A 110 -2.16 -6.00 3.23
C CYS A 110 -1.36 -6.69 2.11
N LEU A 111 -0.91 -7.94 2.31
CA LEU A 111 -0.25 -8.73 1.27
C LEU A 111 -1.22 -9.17 0.18
N ASP A 112 -2.39 -9.66 0.56
CA ASP A 112 -3.42 -10.15 -0.36
C ASP A 112 -3.93 -9.03 -1.28
N VAL A 113 -4.17 -7.83 -0.72
CA VAL A 113 -4.60 -6.65 -1.49
C VAL A 113 -3.43 -6.01 -2.25
N GLY A 114 -2.25 -6.04 -1.64
CA GLY A 114 -1.07 -5.31 -2.10
C GLY A 114 -1.00 -3.90 -1.53
N PHE A 115 0.14 -3.54 -0.93
CA PHE A 115 0.35 -2.26 -0.23
C PHE A 115 0.05 -1.04 -1.11
N THR A 116 0.47 -1.07 -2.38
CA THR A 116 0.21 0.03 -3.32
C THR A 116 -1.28 0.17 -3.65
N ASN A 117 -2.02 -0.94 -3.69
CA ASN A 117 -3.45 -0.93 -3.95
C ASN A 117 -4.21 -0.41 -2.74
N VAL A 118 -3.79 -0.75 -1.51
CA VAL A 118 -4.35 -0.13 -0.31
C VAL A 118 -4.24 1.39 -0.37
N TYR A 119 -3.06 1.94 -0.70
CA TYR A 119 -2.89 3.40 -0.79
C TYR A 119 -3.79 4.09 -1.83
N LYS A 120 -4.20 3.36 -2.87
CA LYS A 120 -5.14 3.87 -3.87
C LYS A 120 -6.56 3.73 -3.36
N LEU A 121 -6.92 2.53 -2.88
CA LEU A 121 -8.27 2.17 -2.45
C LEU A 121 -8.80 3.09 -1.34
N VAL A 122 -7.94 3.49 -0.40
CA VAL A 122 -8.29 4.39 0.72
C VAL A 122 -8.44 5.87 0.32
N LYS A 123 -8.22 6.22 -0.95
CA LYS A 123 -8.50 7.59 -1.42
C LYS A 123 -9.99 7.80 -1.61
N GLU A 124 -10.41 9.05 -1.42
CA GLU A 124 -11.79 9.52 -1.61
C GLU A 124 -12.41 9.10 -2.96
N GLU A 125 -11.64 9.20 -4.04
CA GLU A 125 -12.08 8.83 -5.40
C GLU A 125 -12.46 7.35 -5.55
N HIS A 126 -12.04 6.48 -4.62
CA HIS A 126 -12.30 5.04 -4.63
C HIS A 126 -13.16 4.58 -3.45
N LYS A 127 -13.84 5.49 -2.74
CA LYS A 127 -14.73 5.15 -1.61
C LYS A 127 -15.78 4.08 -1.93
N GLY A 128 -16.40 4.15 -3.12
CA GLY A 128 -17.36 3.13 -3.57
C GLY A 128 -16.73 1.74 -3.67
N LEU A 129 -15.56 1.66 -4.32
CA LEU A 129 -14.81 0.40 -4.47
C LEU A 129 -14.30 -0.13 -3.12
N LEU A 130 -13.91 0.75 -2.21
CA LEU A 130 -13.54 0.34 -0.84
C LEU A 130 -14.74 -0.28 -0.11
N GLY A 131 -15.93 0.30 -0.24
CA GLY A 131 -17.16 -0.27 0.32
C GLY A 131 -17.52 -1.63 -0.29
N GLU A 132 -17.40 -1.77 -1.61
CA GLU A 132 -17.57 -3.05 -2.31
C GLU A 132 -16.54 -4.11 -1.89
N PHE A 133 -15.31 -3.70 -1.57
CA PHE A 133 -14.32 -4.64 -1.06
C PHE A 133 -14.63 -5.06 0.39
N GLN A 134 -15.01 -4.11 1.23
CA GLN A 134 -15.33 -4.36 2.64
C GLN A 134 -16.58 -5.22 2.83
N ASN A 135 -17.57 -5.10 1.94
CA ASN A 135 -18.78 -5.94 1.98
C ASN A 135 -18.62 -7.30 1.27
N GLY A 136 -17.44 -7.59 0.70
CA GLY A 136 -17.15 -8.84 0.00
C GLY A 136 -17.67 -8.94 -1.43
N ALA A 137 -18.22 -7.88 -2.01
CA ALA A 137 -18.67 -7.85 -3.41
C ALA A 137 -17.48 -7.84 -4.41
N VAL A 138 -16.30 -7.42 -3.97
CA VAL A 138 -15.06 -7.45 -4.75
C VAL A 138 -13.97 -8.19 -3.98
N GLU A 139 -13.34 -9.17 -4.64
CA GLU A 139 -12.20 -9.89 -4.07
C GLU A 139 -10.88 -9.13 -4.27
N ALA A 140 -9.88 -9.43 -3.43
CA ALA A 140 -8.57 -8.79 -3.47
C ALA A 140 -7.86 -8.97 -4.83
N LYS A 141 -8.04 -10.13 -5.48
CA LYS A 141 -7.45 -10.43 -6.80
C LYS A 141 -7.95 -9.52 -7.92
N ASP A 142 -9.16 -8.96 -7.77
CA ASP A 142 -9.79 -8.10 -8.77
C ASP A 142 -9.49 -6.62 -8.55
N LEU A 143 -8.96 -6.24 -7.37
CA LEU A 143 -8.67 -4.86 -7.02
C LEU A 143 -7.62 -4.22 -7.94
N ASP A 144 -6.53 -4.93 -8.31
CA ASP A 144 -5.51 -4.32 -9.18
C ASP A 144 -6.11 -3.91 -10.53
N ARG A 145 -7.01 -4.75 -11.08
CA ARG A 145 -7.69 -4.48 -12.34
C ARG A 145 -8.67 -3.32 -12.23
N LYS A 146 -9.49 -3.30 -11.17
CA LYS A 146 -10.46 -2.21 -10.93
C LYS A 146 -9.78 -0.87 -10.62
N LEU A 147 -8.65 -0.87 -9.93
CA LEU A 147 -7.88 0.34 -9.59
C LEU A 147 -7.01 0.85 -10.75
N ASN A 148 -6.69 0.00 -11.74
CA ASN A 148 -5.80 0.35 -12.84
C ASN A 148 -6.36 -0.05 -14.21
N PRO A 149 -7.59 0.33 -14.58
CA PRO A 149 -8.23 -0.15 -15.80
C PRO A 149 -7.39 0.16 -17.05
N SER A 150 -6.75 1.33 -17.11
CA SER A 150 -5.90 1.76 -18.22
C SER A 150 -4.67 0.87 -18.44
N LYS A 151 -4.09 0.30 -17.38
CA LYS A 151 -2.97 -0.66 -17.48
C LYS A 151 -3.42 -1.92 -18.22
N TYR A 152 -4.60 -2.44 -17.86
CA TYR A 152 -5.13 -3.68 -18.43
C TYR A 152 -5.71 -3.48 -19.83
N LEU A 153 -6.33 -2.33 -20.10
CA LEU A 153 -6.72 -1.92 -21.45
C LEU A 153 -5.50 -1.88 -22.39
N LYS A 154 -4.41 -1.21 -22.00
CA LYS A 154 -3.18 -1.20 -22.80
C LYS A 154 -2.57 -2.58 -23.02
N GLN A 155 -2.64 -3.47 -22.02
CA GLN A 155 -2.17 -4.85 -22.17
C GLN A 155 -3.01 -5.62 -23.19
N GLN A 156 -4.34 -5.44 -23.17
CA GLN A 156 -5.22 -6.01 -24.18
C GLN A 156 -4.93 -5.45 -25.57
N ASP A 157 -4.79 -4.12 -25.70
CA ASP A 157 -4.45 -3.48 -26.98
C ASP A 157 -3.13 -4.03 -27.55
N ASN A 158 -2.11 -4.17 -26.70
CA ASN A 158 -0.82 -4.72 -27.09
C ASN A 158 -0.93 -6.20 -27.54
N LEU A 159 -1.75 -6.99 -26.84
CA LEU A 159 -2.01 -8.38 -27.22
C LEU A 159 -2.70 -8.45 -28.59
N PHE A 160 -3.73 -7.64 -28.82
CA PHE A 160 -4.42 -7.56 -30.11
C PHE A 160 -3.48 -7.12 -31.24
N VAL A 161 -2.60 -6.15 -30.99
CA VAL A 161 -1.59 -5.73 -31.97
C VAL A 161 -0.61 -6.86 -32.29
N GLY A 162 -0.18 -7.63 -31.28
CA GLY A 162 0.66 -8.81 -31.45
C GLY A 162 -0.03 -9.87 -32.31
N ILE A 163 -1.23 -10.29 -31.91
CA ILE A 163 -2.05 -11.26 -32.65
C ILE A 163 -2.26 -10.80 -34.10
N LYS A 164 -2.58 -9.52 -34.33
CA LYS A 164 -2.77 -9.00 -35.69
C LYS A 164 -1.51 -9.10 -36.55
N LYS A 165 -0.33 -8.88 -35.98
CA LYS A 165 0.94 -9.06 -36.70
C LYS A 165 1.19 -10.53 -37.02
N ASP A 166 0.96 -11.41 -36.05
CA ASP A 166 1.20 -12.83 -36.21
C ASP A 166 0.24 -13.44 -37.25
N LEU A 167 -1.03 -13.04 -37.24
CA LEU A 167 -2.05 -13.44 -38.22
C LEU A 167 -1.66 -13.09 -39.67
N ILE A 168 -0.99 -11.95 -39.88
CA ILE A 168 -0.53 -11.55 -41.23
C ILE A 168 0.59 -12.49 -41.72
N ASN A 169 1.41 -12.99 -40.80
CA ASN A 169 2.57 -13.83 -41.11
C ASN A 169 2.26 -15.33 -41.18
N LEU A 170 1.01 -15.74 -40.95
CA LEU A 170 0.60 -17.14 -41.08
C LEU A 170 0.62 -17.59 -42.54
N SER A 171 1.13 -18.80 -42.77
CA SER A 171 0.98 -19.51 -44.05
C SER A 171 -0.48 -19.92 -44.28
N ASP A 172 -0.82 -20.28 -45.53
CA ASP A 172 -2.18 -20.70 -45.87
C ASP A 172 -2.63 -21.94 -45.09
N GLU A 173 -1.73 -22.92 -44.89
CA GLU A 173 -1.99 -24.12 -44.07
C GLU A 173 -2.27 -23.76 -42.59
N GLN A 174 -1.49 -22.84 -42.01
CA GLN A 174 -1.69 -22.38 -40.63
C GLN A 174 -2.99 -21.59 -40.47
N ARG A 175 -3.41 -20.85 -41.50
CA ARG A 175 -4.70 -20.13 -41.51
C ARG A 175 -5.88 -21.09 -41.55
N GLU A 176 -5.81 -22.14 -42.37
CA GLU A 176 -6.86 -23.18 -42.42
C GLU A 176 -6.98 -23.93 -41.10
N GLU A 177 -5.85 -24.29 -40.47
CA GLU A 177 -5.85 -24.94 -39.16
C GLU A 177 -6.45 -24.05 -38.06
N LEU A 178 -6.06 -22.77 -38.03
CA LEU A 178 -6.63 -21.79 -37.11
C LEU A 178 -8.15 -21.61 -37.32
N LEU A 179 -8.62 -21.58 -38.57
CA LEU A 179 -10.04 -21.47 -38.89
C LEU A 179 -10.84 -22.68 -38.41
N LYS A 180 -10.29 -23.90 -38.54
CA LYS A 180 -10.91 -25.11 -37.99
C LYS A 180 -11.00 -25.04 -36.46
N MET A 181 -9.92 -24.66 -35.79
CA MET A 181 -9.92 -24.51 -34.33
C MET A 181 -10.95 -23.48 -33.85
N LEU A 182 -11.10 -22.36 -34.55
CA LEU A 182 -12.10 -21.34 -34.20
C LEU A 182 -13.55 -21.84 -34.38
N GLN A 183 -13.81 -22.63 -35.43
CA GLN A 183 -15.12 -23.23 -35.68
C GLN A 183 -15.50 -24.27 -34.61
N GLU A 184 -14.52 -25.01 -34.09
CA GLU A 184 -14.73 -25.98 -33.00
C GLU A 184 -15.02 -25.31 -31.65
N ILE A 185 -14.57 -24.07 -31.44
CA ILE A 185 -14.84 -23.30 -30.20
C ILE A 185 -16.26 -22.72 -30.19
N ASP A 186 -16.82 -22.40 -31.35
CA ASP A 186 -18.19 -21.85 -31.50
C ASP A 186 -19.29 -22.93 -31.61
N SER A 187 -18.93 -24.22 -31.58
CA SER A 187 -19.84 -25.39 -31.68
C SER A 187 -20.19 -25.98 -30.32
#